data_AF-D8TRG4-F1
#
_entry.id   AF-D8TRG4-F1
#
_cell.length_a   1.000
_cell.length_b   1.000
_cell.length_c   1.000
_cell.angle_alpha   90.00
_cell.angle_beta   90.00
_cell.angle_gamma   90.00
#
_symmetry.space_group_name_H-M   'P 1'
#
loop_
_entity.id
_entity.type
_entity.pdbx_description
1 polymer ?
#
loop_
_entity_poly.entity_id
_entity_poly.type
_entity_poly.pdbx_seq_one_letter_code
_entity_poly.pdbx_strand_id
1 'polypeptide(L)' 'CGRDLSDAKLYLRRYSVCEPHFKAECVMLGGGRYRFCQQCNKFQSLDNFSGSRRRVER' A
#
# COMPACT_ATOMS: atom_id res chain seq x y z
N CYS A 1 -6.57 -8.44 4.81
CA CYS A 1 -7.92 -7.98 5.25
C CYS A 1 -9.05 -8.94 4.88
N GLY A 2 -8.80 -10.02 4.12
CA GLY A 2 -9.83 -11.03 3.83
C GLY A 2 -10.93 -10.57 2.85
N ARG A 3 -10.75 -9.43 2.17
CA ARG A 3 -11.72 -8.93 1.20
C ARG A 3 -11.58 -9.71 -0.11
N ASP A 4 -12.70 -10.15 -0.66
CA ASP A 4 -12.71 -10.78 -1.97
C ASP A 4 -12.22 -9.80 -3.05
N LEU A 5 -11.37 -10.30 -3.95
CA LEU A 5 -10.81 -9.54 -5.07
C LEU A 5 -11.30 -10.08 -6.41
N SER A 6 -12.28 -10.98 -6.43
CA SER A 6 -12.75 -11.64 -7.66
C SER A 6 -13.30 -10.61 -8.66
N ASP A 7 -14.03 -9.61 -8.16
CA ASP A 7 -14.57 -8.48 -8.94
C ASP A 7 -13.61 -7.26 -9.01
N ALA A 8 -12.45 -7.32 -8.37
CA ALA A 8 -11.53 -6.19 -8.35
C ALA A 8 -10.80 -6.00 -9.70
N LYS A 9 -10.42 -4.75 -9.99
CA LYS A 9 -9.63 -4.40 -11.18
C LYS A 9 -8.34 -5.23 -11.25
N LEU A 10 -7.87 -5.53 -12.47
CA LEU A 10 -6.73 -6.41 -12.70
C LEU A 10 -5.47 -6.03 -11.88
N TYR A 11 -5.17 -4.74 -11.75
CA TYR A 11 -4.01 -4.27 -10.97
C TYR A 11 -4.17 -4.53 -9.47
N LEU A 12 -5.38 -4.41 -8.93
CA LEU A 12 -5.68 -4.72 -7.52
C LEU A 12 -5.50 -6.21 -7.24
N ARG A 13 -5.98 -7.06 -8.14
CA ARG A 13 -5.79 -8.52 -8.09
C ARG A 13 -4.31 -8.90 -8.19
N ARG A 14 -3.58 -8.27 -9.11
CA ARG A 14 -2.13 -8.50 -9.31
C ARG A 14 -1.33 -8.26 -8.03
N TYR A 15 -1.65 -7.20 -7.29
CA TYR A 15 -0.96 -6.86 -6.05
C TYR A 15 -1.64 -7.42 -4.79
N SER A 16 -2.69 -8.24 -4.96
CA SER A 16 -3.49 -8.78 -3.85
C SER A 16 -3.93 -7.70 -2.86
N VAL A 17 -4.32 -6.54 -3.38
CA VAL A 17 -4.72 -5.36 -2.61
C VAL A 17 -6.13 -4.97 -3.01
N CYS A 18 -7.01 -4.74 -2.03
CA CYS A 18 -8.36 -4.25 -2.34
C CYS A 18 -8.36 -2.74 -2.58
N GLU A 19 -9.33 -2.26 -3.34
CA GLU A 19 -9.46 -0.84 -3.68
C GLU A 19 -9.35 0.11 -2.46
N PRO A 20 -10.01 -0.14 -1.32
CA PRO A 20 -9.88 0.73 -0.16
C PRO A 20 -8.45 0.76 0.41
N HIS A 21 -7.72 -0.37 0.45
CA HIS A 21 -6.32 -0.35 0.91
C HIS A 21 -5.36 0.25 -0.11
N PHE A 22 -5.69 0.19 -1.40
CA PHE A 22 -4.92 0.86 -2.45
C PHE A 22 -5.05 2.39 -2.38
N LYS A 23 -6.24 2.88 -2.04
CA LYS A 23 -6.52 4.31 -1.84
C LYS A 23 -6.24 4.81 -0.42
N ALA A 24 -6.11 3.90 0.55
CA ALA A 24 -5.89 4.26 1.94
C ALA A 24 -4.58 5.02 2.14
N GLU A 25 -4.67 6.09 2.90
CA GLU A 25 -3.52 6.89 3.31
C GLU A 25 -2.64 6.12 4.32
N CYS A 26 -3.28 5.27 5.12
CA CYS A 26 -2.68 4.46 6.16
C CYS A 26 -3.47 3.16 6.36
N VAL A 27 -2.76 2.06 6.62
CA VAL A 27 -3.32 0.75 6.96
C VAL A 27 -2.57 0.19 8.17
N MET A 28 -3.27 -0.46 9.09
CA MET A 28 -2.64 -1.12 10.23
C MET A 28 -2.31 -2.57 9.87
N LEU A 29 -1.03 -2.94 9.89
CA LEU A 29 -0.56 -4.30 9.64
C LEU A 29 0.39 -4.69 10.78
N GLY A 30 0.10 -5.80 11.48
CA GLY A 30 0.98 -6.32 12.53
C GLY A 30 1.30 -5.34 13.67
N GLY A 31 0.40 -4.37 13.95
CA GLY A 31 0.61 -3.34 14.97
C GLY A 31 1.34 -2.08 14.47
N GLY A 32 1.84 -2.07 13.24
CA GLY A 32 2.45 -0.91 12.59
C GLY A 32 1.54 -0.21 11.59
N ARG A 33 1.84 1.05 11.28
CA ARG A 33 1.17 1.83 10.23
C ARG A 33 1.91 1.71 8.91
N TYR A 34 1.21 1.33 7.85
CA TYR A 34 1.76 1.14 6.50
C TYR A 34 0.95 1.91 5.47
N ARG A 35 1.52 2.15 4.31
CA ARG A 35 0.88 2.75 3.14
C ARG A 35 1.30 2.03 1.88
N PHE A 36 0.37 1.85 0.95
CA PHE A 36 0.69 1.27 -0.35
C PHE A 36 1.50 2.29 -1.19
N CYS A 37 2.73 1.92 -1.55
CA CYS A 37 3.57 2.72 -2.43
C CYS A 37 3.29 2.35 -3.89
N GLN A 38 2.73 3.27 -4.67
CA GLN A 38 2.42 3.06 -6.09
C GLN A 38 3.67 2.87 -6.97
N GLN A 39 4.81 3.42 -6.55
CA GLN A 39 6.08 3.26 -7.28
C GLN A 39 6.67 1.85 -7.07
N CYS A 40 6.64 1.36 -5.83
CA CYS A 40 7.21 0.07 -5.47
C CYS A 40 6.21 -1.09 -5.59
N ASN A 41 4.92 -0.77 -5.77
CA ASN A 41 3.80 -1.72 -5.73
C ASN A 41 3.78 -2.60 -4.47
N LYS A 42 4.16 -2.03 -3.31
CA LYS A 42 4.23 -2.73 -2.02
C LYS A 42 3.79 -1.83 -0.87
N PHE A 43 3.33 -2.43 0.23
CA PHE A 43 3.10 -1.74 1.48
C PHE A 43 4.43 -1.39 2.14
N GLN A 44 4.65 -0.11 2.40
CA GLN A 44 5.81 0.39 3.15
C GLN A 44 5.34 1.03 4.44
N SER A 45 6.14 0.95 5.50
CA SER A 45 5.84 1.60 6.77
C SER A 45 5.67 3.10 6.57
N LEU A 46 4.67 3.72 7.21
CA LEU A 46 4.51 5.18 7.19
C LEU A 46 5.69 5.92 7.80
N ASP A 47 6.45 5.27 8.67
CA ASP A 47 7.71 5.79 9.18
C ASP A 47 8.71 6.08 8.04
N ASN A 48 8.68 5.27 6.98
CA ASN A 48 9.48 5.48 5.76
C ASN A 48 8.92 6.57 4.83
N PHE A 49 7.76 7.17 5.15
CA PHE A 49 7.15 8.25 4.37
C PHE A 49 7.37 9.65 4.97
N SER A 50 8.03 9.77 6.13
CA SER A 50 8.23 11.07 6.76
C SER A 50 9.33 11.90 6.07
N GLY A 51 8.95 13.07 5.55
CA GLY A 51 9.83 14.24 5.45
C GLY A 51 10.60 14.40 4.14
N SER A 52 9.98 15.09 3.18
CA SER A 52 10.66 16.10 2.37
C SER A 52 11.98 15.70 1.68
N ARG A 53 12.09 14.53 1.07
CA ARG A 53 13.16 14.30 0.08
C ARG A 53 12.62 13.57 -1.14
N ARG A 54 12.69 14.29 -2.26
CA ARG A 54 12.79 13.73 -3.61
C ARG A 54 13.69 12.50 -3.56
N ARG A 55 13.22 11.40 -4.14
CA ARG A 55 13.96 10.17 -4.50
C ARG A 55 14.14 9.12 -3.39
N VAL A 56 13.71 7.90 -3.72
CA VAL A 56 14.19 6.65 -3.13
C VAL A 56 15.62 6.42 -3.64
N GLU A 57 16.58 6.43 -2.73
CA GLU A 57 17.93 5.88 -2.89
C GLU A 57 17.91 4.59 -2.05
N ARG A 58 18.25 3.38 -2.49
CA ARG A 58 18.84 2.82 -3.71
C ARG A 58 18.14 1.50 -4.03
#